data_AF-A0A1X2ERZ1-F1
#
_entry.id   AF-A0A1X2ERZ1-F1
#
_cell.length_a   1.000
_cell.length_b   1.000
_cell.length_c   1.000
_cell.angle_alpha   90.00
_cell.angle_beta   90.00
_cell.angle_gamma   90.00
#
_symmetry.space_group_name_H-M   'P 1'
#
loop_
_entity.id
_entity.type
_entity.pdbx_description
1 polymer ?
#
loop_
_entity_poly.entity_id
_entity_poly.type
_entity_poly.pdbx_seq_one_letter_code
_entity_poly.pdbx_strand_id
1 'polypeptide(L)'
;MVLVLCLAGITAVSMQVRCIDAAREAARLAARGDERVAVEVARRIAPPAARVQLHRDGQFLVASVIAHSNLLPGLDIGADAISVAEPR
;
A
#
# COMPACT_ATOMS: atom_id res chain seq x y z
N MET A 1 -17.99 21.91 12.67
CA MET A 1 -18.26 20.47 12.42
C MET A 1 -17.91 20.07 10.99
N VAL A 2 -18.41 20.77 9.96
CA VAL A 2 -18.10 20.48 8.54
C VAL A 2 -16.60 20.46 8.24
N LEU A 3 -15.84 21.45 8.72
CA LEU A 3 -14.38 21.51 8.50
C LEU A 3 -13.64 20.25 9.00
N VAL A 4 -14.02 19.74 10.17
CA VAL A 4 -13.41 18.53 10.74
C VAL A 4 -13.70 17.32 9.86
N LEU A 5 -14.93 17.21 9.35
CA LEU A 5 -15.30 16.14 8.41
C LEU A 5 -14.52 16.25 7.09
N CYS A 6 -14.35 17.45 6.55
CA CYS A 6 -13.54 17.68 5.34
C CYS A 6 -12.09 17.27 5.57
N LEU A 7 -11.48 17.68 6.69
CA LEU A 7 -10.09 17.32 7.02
C LEU A 7 -9.93 15.80 7.21
N ALA A 8 -10.89 15.15 7.88
CA ALA A 8 -10.89 13.70 8.01
C ALA A 8 -10.96 13.00 6.65
N GLY A 9 -11.84 13.47 5.75
CA GLY A 9 -11.95 12.97 4.38
C GLY A 9 -10.66 13.14 3.58
N ILE A 10 -10.05 14.33 3.59
CA ILE A 10 -8.79 14.61 2.90
C ILE A 10 -7.67 13.71 3.43
N THR A 11 -7.60 13.50 4.75
CA THR A 11 -6.59 12.64 5.36
C THR A 11 -6.79 11.18 4.96
N ALA A 12 -8.04 10.71 4.93
CA ALA A 12 -8.36 9.36 4.49
C ALA A 12 -7.96 9.14 3.01
N VAL A 13 -8.31 10.08 2.13
CA VAL A 13 -7.91 10.02 0.70
C VAL A 13 -6.38 10.05 0.57
N SER A 14 -5.71 10.89 1.35
CA SER A 14 -4.24 10.95 1.34
C SER A 14 -3.59 9.65 1.80
N MET A 15 -4.14 8.97 2.81
CA MET A 15 -3.71 7.63 3.22
C MET A 15 -3.94 6.61 2.10
N GLN A 16 -5.09 6.68 1.43
CA GLN A 16 -5.42 5.76 0.34
C GLN A 16 -4.46 5.91 -0.84
N VAL A 17 -4.17 7.14 -1.26
CA VAL A 17 -3.18 7.42 -2.31
C VAL A 17 -1.81 6.84 -1.94
N ARG A 18 -1.36 7.08 -0.70
CA ARG A 18 -0.08 6.51 -0.22
C ARG A 18 -0.07 4.98 -0.19
N CYS A 19 -1.17 4.34 0.17
CA CYS A 19 -1.30 2.88 0.10
C CYS A 19 -1.20 2.39 -1.36
N ILE A 20 -1.86 3.07 -2.31
CA ILE A 20 -1.82 2.73 -3.74
C ILE A 20 -0.40 2.87 -4.28
N ASP A 21 0.28 3.98 -4.00
CA ASP A 21 1.65 4.23 -4.46
C ASP A 21 2.62 3.20 -3.89
N ALA A 22 2.52 2.93 -2.58
CA ALA A 22 3.33 1.91 -1.91
C ALA A 22 3.11 0.52 -2.51
N ALA A 23 1.85 0.11 -2.71
CA ALA A 23 1.53 -1.19 -3.31
C ALA A 23 2.08 -1.29 -4.73
N ARG A 24 1.91 -0.24 -5.55
CA ARG A 24 2.36 -0.21 -6.94
C ARG A 24 3.88 -0.33 -7.07
N GLU A 25 4.63 0.38 -6.23
CA GLU A 25 6.09 0.29 -6.23
C GLU A 25 6.57 -1.07 -5.71
N ALA A 26 5.93 -1.59 -4.66
CA ALA A 26 6.23 -2.92 -4.13
C ALA A 26 6.02 -4.01 -5.19
N ALA A 27 4.90 -3.98 -5.91
CA ALA A 27 4.59 -4.96 -6.96
C ALA A 27 5.64 -4.92 -8.09
N ARG A 28 6.07 -3.72 -8.51
CA ARG A 28 7.14 -3.57 -9.53
C ARG A 28 8.48 -4.12 -9.05
N LEU A 29 8.88 -3.82 -7.82
CA LEU A 29 10.15 -4.29 -7.27
C LEU A 29 10.13 -5.80 -7.02
N ALA A 30 9.00 -6.33 -6.54
CA ALA A 30 8.80 -7.76 -6.38
C ALA A 30 8.83 -8.50 -7.72
N ALA A 31 8.28 -7.90 -8.79
CA ALA A 31 8.35 -8.47 -10.14
C ALA A 31 9.79 -8.63 -10.67
N ARG A 32 10.73 -7.81 -10.20
CA ARG A 32 12.18 -7.94 -10.48
C ARG A 32 12.87 -9.02 -9.65
N GLY A 33 12.15 -9.63 -8.70
CA GLY A 33 12.67 -10.66 -7.81
C GLY A 33 13.31 -10.13 -6.52
N ASP A 34 13.21 -8.84 -6.23
CA ASP A 34 13.73 -8.26 -4.99
C ASP A 34 12.61 -7.91 -4.00
N GLU A 35 12.00 -8.95 -3.44
CA GLU A 35 10.87 -8.83 -2.50
C GLU A 35 11.26 -8.13 -1.19
N ARG A 36 12.51 -8.26 -0.73
CA ARG A 36 12.96 -7.59 0.50
C ARG A 36 13.05 -6.08 0.30
N VAL A 37 13.65 -5.64 -0.80
CA VAL A 37 13.71 -4.21 -1.15
C VAL A 37 12.31 -3.68 -1.44
N ALA A 38 11.45 -4.46 -2.10
CA ALA A 38 10.06 -4.09 -2.32
C ALA A 38 9.32 -3.75 -1.02
N VAL A 39 9.44 -4.60 0.01
CA VAL A 39 8.82 -4.35 1.33
C VAL A 39 9.42 -3.12 2.02
N GLU A 40 10.75 -2.92 1.94
CA GLU A 40 11.38 -1.75 2.56
C GLU A 40 10.89 -0.44 1.93
N VAL A 41 10.88 -0.37 0.59
CA VAL A 41 10.42 0.81 -0.16
C VAL A 41 8.94 1.07 0.11
N ALA A 42 8.11 0.03 0.06
CA ALA A 42 6.69 0.13 0.38
C ALA A 42 6.46 0.70 1.79
N ARG A 43 7.22 0.25 2.80
CA ARG A 43 7.12 0.75 4.17
C ARG A 43 7.54 2.21 4.33
N ARG A 44 8.45 2.71 3.49
CA ARG A 44 8.84 4.13 3.49
C ARG A 44 7.72 5.02 2.93
N ILE A 45 6.95 4.53 1.97
CA ILE A 45 5.86 5.28 1.32
C ILE A 45 4.56 5.15 2.10
N ALA A 46 4.27 3.96 2.61
CA ALA A 46 3.03 3.62 3.29
C ALA A 46 2.81 4.45 4.57
N PRO A 47 1.56 4.65 5.00
CA PRO A 47 1.25 5.30 6.27
C PRO A 47 1.91 4.63 7.48
N PRO A 48 2.11 5.36 8.61
CA PRO A 48 2.64 4.78 9.83
C PRO A 48 1.83 3.57 10.28
N ALA A 49 2.52 2.55 10.80
CA ALA A 49 1.93 1.27 11.23
C ALA A 49 1.20 0.49 10.12
N ALA A 50 1.39 0.84 8.84
CA ALA A 50 0.84 0.05 7.74
C ALA A 50 1.48 -1.34 7.66
N ARG A 51 0.64 -2.34 7.40
CA ARG A 51 1.03 -3.71 7.10
C ARG A 51 1.22 -3.85 5.60
N VAL A 52 2.43 -4.23 5.19
CA VAL A 52 2.77 -4.56 3.80
C VAL A 52 2.89 -6.07 3.68
N GLN A 53 2.21 -6.66 2.72
CA GLN A 53 2.27 -8.07 2.37
C GLN A 53 2.57 -8.22 0.89
N LEU A 54 3.42 -9.19 0.56
CA LEU A 54 3.69 -9.60 -0.81
C LEU A 54 3.29 -11.06 -0.95
N HIS A 55 2.64 -11.37 -2.06
CA HIS A 55 2.28 -12.73 -2.42
C HIS A 55 2.55 -12.96 -3.90
N ARG A 56 3.06 -14.13 -4.24
CA ARG A 56 3.24 -14.57 -5.62
C ARG A 56 2.10 -15.50 -5.99
N ASP A 57 1.33 -15.10 -7.01
CA ASP A 57 0.27 -15.89 -7.61
C ASP A 57 0.65 -16.26 -9.04
N GLY A 58 1.24 -17.44 -9.22
CA GLY A 58 1.78 -17.90 -10.50
C GLY A 58 2.85 -16.97 -11.06
N GLN A 59 2.51 -16.26 -12.14
CA GLN A 59 3.36 -15.28 -12.80
C GLN A 59 3.16 -13.85 -12.29
N PHE A 60 2.20 -13.63 -11.40
CA PHE A 60 1.87 -12.32 -10.84
C PHE A 60 2.46 -12.16 -9.44
N LEU A 61 2.92 -10.96 -9.14
CA LEU A 61 3.31 -10.50 -7.82
C LEU A 61 2.25 -9.51 -7.35
N VAL A 62 1.58 -9.87 -6.27
CA VAL A 62 0.54 -9.09 -5.62
C VAL A 62 1.12 -8.43 -4.38
N ALA A 63 1.00 -7.11 -4.30
CA ALA A 63 1.38 -6.34 -3.14
C ALA A 63 0.15 -5.73 -2.49
N SER A 64 -0.03 -6.00 -1.20
CA SER A 64 -1.12 -5.48 -0.39
C SER A 64 -0.57 -4.57 0.70
N VAL A 65 -1.10 -3.36 0.79
CA VAL A 65 -0.75 -2.37 1.83
C VAL A 65 -2.02 -2.00 2.57
N ILE A 66 -2.04 -2.20 3.88
CA ILE A 66 -3.19 -1.88 4.74
C ILE A 66 -2.73 -0.98 5.88
N ALA A 67 -3.39 0.16 6.06
CA ALA A 67 -3.14 1.09 7.15
C ALA A 67 -4.40 1.29 8.00
N HIS A 68 -4.23 1.34 9.32
CA HIS A 68 -5.31 1.67 10.25
C HIS A 68 -5.47 3.19 10.36
N SER A 69 -6.69 3.69 10.20
CA SER A 69 -6.96 5.13 10.34
C SER A 69 -7.13 5.53 11.80
N ASN A 70 -6.26 6.42 12.30
CA ASN A 70 -6.40 6.98 13.65
C ASN A 70 -7.56 7.99 13.74
N LEU A 71 -8.01 8.55 12.62
CA LEU A 71 -9.10 9.52 12.55
C LEU A 71 -10.47 8.85 12.41
N LEU A 72 -10.50 7.63 11.86
CA LEU A 72 -11.71 6.83 11.65
C LEU A 72 -11.51 5.50 12.37
N PRO A 73 -11.75 5.45 13.70
CA PRO A 73 -11.52 4.24 14.49
C PRO A 73 -12.32 3.06 13.92
N GLY A 74 -11.65 1.93 13.73
CA GLY A 74 -12.25 0.72 13.17
C GLY A 74 -12.31 0.67 11.63
N LEU A 75 -11.71 1.64 10.93
CA LEU A 75 -11.60 1.62 9.48
C LEU A 75 -10.16 1.38 9.00
N ASP A 76 -10.03 0.36 8.17
CA ASP A 76 -8.80 0.01 7.47
C ASP A 76 -8.82 0.64 6.08
N ILE A 77 -7.73 1.33 5.74
CA ILE A 77 -7.51 1.90 4.42
C ILE A 77 -6.41 1.09 3.76
N GLY A 78 -6.79 0.31 2.75
CA GLY A 78 -5.89 -0.56 2.03
C GLY A 78 -5.90 -0.34 0.53
N ALA A 79 -4.85 -0.83 -0.12
CA ALA A 79 -4.76 -0.92 -1.56
C ALA A 79 -3.95 -2.16 -1.95
N ASP A 80 -4.33 -2.76 -3.08
CA ASP A 80 -3.63 -3.87 -3.72
C ASP A 80 -3.09 -3.44 -5.07
N ALA A 81 -1.93 -3.94 -5.44
CA ALA A 81 -1.34 -3.75 -6.76
C ALA A 81 -0.72 -5.05 -7.27
N ILE A 82 -0.80 -5.26 -8.58
CA ILE A 82 -0.37 -6.50 -9.22
C ILE A 82 0.62 -6.18 -10.34
N SER A 83 1.67 -6.98 -10.45
CA SER A 83 2.65 -6.89 -11.54
C SER A 83 3.06 -8.29 -12.02
N VAL A 84 3.34 -8.44 -13.31
CA VAL A 84 3.87 -9.70 -13.86
C VAL A 84 5.36 -9.78 -13.59
N ALA A 85 5.84 -10.96 -13.18
CA ALA A 85 7.27 -11.22 -12.99
C ALA A 85 8.04 -10.98 -14.30
N GLU A 86 9.17 -10.27 -14.22
CA GLU A 86 10.02 -10.03 -15.39
C GLU A 86 10.59 -11.39 -15.88
N PRO A 87 10.46 -11.72 -17.17
CA PRO A 87 11.09 -12.92 -17.73
C PRO A 87 12.61 -12.75 -17.69
N ARG A 88 13.31 -13.79 -17.22
CA ARG A 88 14.78 -13.84 -17.16
C ARG A 88 15.42 -14.17 -18.49
#